data_AF-A0A0P6Y8C2-F1
#
_entry.id   AF-A0A0P6Y8C2-F1
#
_cell.length_a   1.000
_cell.length_b   1.000
_cell.length_c   1.000
_cell.angle_alpha   90.00
_cell.angle_beta   90.00
_cell.angle_gamma   90.00
#
_symmetry.space_group_name_H-M   'P 1'
#
loop_
_entity.id
_entity.type
_entity.pdbx_description
1 polymer ?
#
loop_
_entity_poly.entity_id
_entity_poly.type
_entity_poly.pdbx_seq_one_letter_code
_entity_poly.pdbx_strand_id
1 'polypeptide(L)' 'MRRKPVSFTAVRLVWAAVSRRPQATVRDLATEVKLGYSTVAQALLVLRDAGYIEFTPQRCGCRKIIIPLLAAA' A
#
# COMPACT_ATOMS: atom_id res chain seq x y z
N MET A 1 -13.50 -3.37 9.59
CA MET A 1 -12.22 -3.17 10.29
C MET A 1 -12.25 -1.80 10.97
N ARG A 2 -12.20 -1.71 12.31
CA ARG A 2 -12.00 -0.42 13.00
C ARG A 2 -10.68 0.18 12.51
N ARG A 3 -10.70 1.39 11.93
CA ARG A 3 -9.49 2.11 11.50
C ARG A 3 -8.69 2.44 12.76
N LYS A 4 -7.51 1.82 12.91
CA LYS A 4 -6.53 2.27 13.91
C LYS A 4 -5.75 3.43 13.31
N PRO A 5 -5.47 4.50 14.07
CA PRO A 5 -4.62 5.57 13.58
C PRO A 5 -3.25 4.98 13.21
N VAL A 6 -2.79 5.23 11.99
CA VAL A 6 -1.45 4.87 11.51
C VAL A 6 -0.60 6.13 11.56
N SER A 7 0.64 6.01 12.02
CA SER A 7 1.55 7.16 12.05
C SER A 7 1.88 7.61 10.62
N PHE A 8 2.04 8.93 10.44
CA PHE A 8 2.45 9.51 9.16
C PHE A 8 3.77 8.92 8.65
N THR A 9 4.71 8.63 9.55
CA THR A 9 5.98 7.97 9.23
C THR A 9 5.78 6.59 8.60
N ALA A 10 4.86 5.78 9.12
CA ALA A 10 4.56 4.47 8.55
C ALA A 10 3.94 4.59 7.15
N VAL A 11 3.05 5.57 6.94
CA VAL A 11 2.48 5.87 5.62
C VAL A 11 3.58 6.24 4.63
N ARG A 12 4.52 7.11 5.01
CA ARG A 12 5.65 7.50 4.16
C ARG A 12 6.57 6.33 3.81
N LEU A 13 6.89 5.46 4.77
CA LEU A 13 7.71 4.27 4.51
C LEU A 13 7.03 3.31 3.54
N VAL A 14 5.73 3.07 3.74
CA VAL A 14 4.94 2.22 2.84
C VAL A 14 4.85 2.85 1.45
N TRP A 15 4.63 4.16 1.34
CA TRP A 15 4.63 4.86 0.05
C TRP A 15 5.96 4.72 -0.69
N ALA A 16 7.10 4.89 0.00
CA ALA A 16 8.42 4.71 -0.59
C ALA A 16 8.65 3.27 -1.09
N ALA A 17 8.22 2.27 -0.32
CA ALA A 17 8.31 0.86 -0.72
C ALA A 17 7.42 0.55 -1.93
N VAL A 18 6.17 1.02 -1.93
CA VAL A 18 5.23 0.87 -3.05
C VAL A 18 5.79 1.52 -4.32
N SER A 19 6.37 2.72 -4.21
CA SER A 19 6.98 3.45 -5.33
C SER A 19 8.15 2.71 -5.97
N ARG A 20 8.94 1.96 -5.18
CA ARG A 20 10.05 1.15 -5.68
C ARG A 20 9.60 -0.17 -6.32
N ARG A 21 8.45 -0.71 -5.86
CA ARG A 21 7.91 -1.99 -6.32
C ARG A 21 6.42 -1.84 -6.65
N PRO A 22 6.07 -1.18 -7.76
CA PRO A 22 4.70 -1.19 -8.24
C PRO A 22 4.26 -2.64 -8.44
N GLN A 23 3.00 -2.96 -8.13
CA GLN A 23 2.41 -4.30 -8.18
C GLN A 23 2.83 -5.29 -7.08
N ALA A 24 3.54 -4.84 -6.04
CA ALA A 24 3.81 -5.66 -4.86
C ALA A 24 2.51 -6.03 -4.11
N THR A 25 2.52 -7.14 -3.38
CA THR A 25 1.44 -7.48 -2.45
C THR A 25 1.66 -6.81 -1.10
N VAL A 26 0.61 -6.71 -0.28
CA VAL A 26 0.70 -6.20 1.10
C VAL A 26 1.74 -7.00 1.92
N ARG A 27 1.84 -8.31 1.67
CA ARG A 27 2.78 -9.20 2.36
C ARG A 27 4.22 -8.87 1.99
N ASP A 28 4.50 -8.67 0.71
CA ASP A 28 5.85 -8.33 0.24
C ASP A 28 6.32 -7.01 0.83
N LEU A 29 5.42 -6.02 0.87
CA LEU A 29 5.70 -4.72 1.48
C LEU A 29 5.95 -4.83 2.98
N ALA A 30 5.14 -5.60 3.71
CA ALA A 30 5.33 -5.82 5.14
C ALA A 30 6.70 -6.43 5.46
N THR A 31 7.15 -7.40 4.65
CA THR A 31 8.50 -7.96 4.75
C THR A 31 9.58 -6.93 4.44
N GLU A 32 9.40 -6.10 3.41
CA GLU A 32 10.38 -5.09 2.99
C GLU A 32 10.55 -3.97 4.04
N VAL A 33 9.45 -3.38 4.52
CA VAL A 33 9.50 -2.28 5.49
C VAL A 33 9.67 -2.75 6.93
N LYS A 34 9.72 -4.07 7.16
CA LYS A 34 9.76 -4.69 8.50
C LYS A 34 8.66 -4.19 9.43
N LEU A 35 7.47 -3.94 8.88
CA LEU A 35 6.28 -3.50 9.62
C LEU A 35 5.25 -4.61 9.68
N GLY A 36 4.41 -4.60 10.72
CA GLY A 36 3.31 -5.53 10.85
C GLY A 36 2.32 -5.41 9.70
N TYR A 37 1.81 -6.56 9.22
CA TYR A 37 0.85 -6.63 8.10
C TYR A 37 -0.32 -5.66 8.26
N SER A 38 -0.93 -5.61 9.46
CA SER A 38 -2.06 -4.71 9.75
C SER A 38 -1.69 -3.24 9.61
N THR A 39 -0.48 -2.84 9.99
CA THR A 39 0.00 -1.45 9.87
C THR A 39 0.17 -1.07 8.40
N VAL A 40 0.77 -1.96 7.61
CA VAL A 40 0.94 -1.75 6.17
C VAL A 40 -0.42 -1.71 5.45
N ALA A 41 -1.32 -2.64 5.77
CA ALA A 41 -2.66 -2.65 5.21
C ALA A 41 -3.42 -1.34 5.50
N GLN A 42 -3.34 -0.82 6.73
CA GLN A 42 -3.98 0.44 7.07
C GLN A 42 -3.31 1.64 6.37
N ALA A 43 -1.98 1.68 6.26
CA ALA A 43 -1.26 2.70 5.51
C ALA A 43 -1.66 2.72 4.02
N LEU A 44 -1.78 1.55 3.40
CA LEU A 44 -2.24 1.42 2.02
C LEU A 44 -3.69 1.87 1.85
N LEU A 45 -4.56 1.60 2.82
CA LEU A 45 -5.93 2.13 2.80
C LEU A 45 -5.94 3.66 2.83
N VAL A 46 -5.07 4.29 3.65
CA VAL A 46 -4.91 5.76 3.65
C VAL A 46 -4.46 6.27 2.29
N LEU A 47 -3.46 5.63 1.67
CA LEU A 47 -2.96 6.02 0.35
C LEU A 47 -4.01 5.85 -0.74
N ARG A 48 -4.79 4.76 -0.70
CA ARG A 48 -5.90 4.53 -1.62
C ARG A 48 -7.01 5.55 -1.45
N ASP A 49 -7.43 5.80 -0.21
CA ASP A 49 -8.50 6.76 0.08
C ASP A 49 -8.10 8.18 -0.31
N ALA A 50 -6.79 8.49 -0.36
CA ALA A 50 -6.24 9.74 -0.88
C ALA A 50 -5.99 9.73 -2.41
N GLY A 51 -6.27 8.63 -3.12
CA GLY A 51 -6.13 8.52 -4.58
C GLY A 51 -4.72 8.24 -5.11
N TYR A 52 -3.75 7.91 -4.25
CA TYR A 52 -2.37 7.63 -4.70
C TYR A 52 -2.16 6.23 -5.25
N ILE A 53 -3.00 5.27 -4.84
CA ILE A 53 -2.90 3.86 -5.26
C ILE A 53 -4.27 3.26 -5.49
N GLU A 54 -4.30 2.18 -6.26
CA GLU A 54 -5.45 1.30 -6.40
C GLU A 54 -5.05 -0.15 -6.11
N PHE A 55 -6.03 -1.00 -5.79
CA PHE A 55 -5.79 -2.43 -5.69
C PHE A 55 -6.30 -3.10 -6.96
N THR A 56 -5.55 -4.06 -7.50
CA THR A 56 -6.05 -4.87 -8.61
C THR A 56 -7.38 -5.53 -8.22
N PRO A 57 -8.47 -5.35 -8.99
CA PRO A 57 -9.67 -6.16 -8.83
C PRO A 57 -9.29 -7.60 -9.17
N GLN A 58 -9.50 -8.54 -8.26
CA GLN A 58 -8.93 -9.88 -8.42
C GLN A 58 -9.97 -10.97 -8.59
N ARG A 59 -9.73 -11.85 -9.58
CA ARG A 59 -10.39 -13.17 -9.76
C ARG A 59 -9.64 -14.34 -9.08
N CYS A 60 -8.36 -14.19 -8.69
CA CYS A 60 -7.55 -15.26 -8.08
C CYS A 60 -6.59 -14.78 -6.95
N GLY A 61 -6.98 -14.89 -5.68
CA GLY A 61 -6.09 -15.18 -4.54
C GLY A 61 -5.23 -14.08 -3.86
N CYS A 62 -4.53 -13.18 -4.58
CA CYS A 62 -3.51 -12.27 -3.99
C CYS A 62 -3.59 -10.79 -4.45
N ARG A 63 -4.32 -9.89 -3.76
CA ARG A 63 -4.52 -8.50 -4.24
C ARG A 63 -3.16 -7.78 -4.39
N LYS A 64 -2.86 -7.29 -5.59
CA LYS A 64 -1.67 -6.48 -5.87
C LYS A 64 -1.98 -4.99 -5.75
N ILE A 65 -0.99 -4.21 -5.36
CA ILE A 65 -1.09 -2.75 -5.25
C ILE A 65 -0.64 -2.13 -6.56
N ILE A 66 -1.54 -1.43 -7.24
CA ILE A 66 -1.26 -0.66 -8.44
C ILE A 66 -0.99 0.76 -8.00
N ILE A 67 0.13 1.34 -8.40
CA ILE A 67 0.25 2.78 -8.45
C ILE A 67 -0.34 3.17 -9.80
N PRO A 68 -1.52 3.84 -9.86
CA PRO A 68 -1.94 4.46 -11.09
C PRO A 68 -0.79 5.39 -11.48
N LEU A 69 -0.11 5.05 -12.58
CA LEU A 69 1.05 5.79 -13.08
C LEU A 69 0.74 7.26 -12.87
N LEU A 70 1.53 7.93 -12.03
CA LEU A 70 1.61 9.39 -11.99
C LEU A 70 1.46 9.83 -13.44
N ALA A 71 0.30 10.41 -13.79
CA ALA A 71 0.11 10.95 -15.11
C ALA A 71 1.27 11.91 -15.28
N ALA A 72 2.19 11.56 -16.16
CA ALA A 72 3.36 12.35 -16.47
C ALA A 72 2.82 13.72 -16.86
N ALA A 73 2.99 14.69 -15.96
CA ALA A 73 2.79 16.10 -16.27
C ALA A 73 3.94 16.57 -17.16
#